data_AF-A0A5E4VS22-F1
#
_entry.id   AF-A0A5E4VS22-F1
#
_cell.length_a   1.000
_cell.length_b   1.000
_cell.length_c   1.000
_cell.angle_alpha   90.00
_cell.angle_beta   90.00
_cell.angle_gamma   90.00
#
_symmetry.space_group_name_H-M   'P 1'
#
loop_
_entity.id
_entity.type
_entity.pdbx_description
1 polymer ?
#
loop_
_entity_poly.entity_id
_entity_poly.type
_entity_poly.pdbx_seq_one_letter_code
_entity_poly.pdbx_strand_id
1 'polypeptide(L)'
;MNAFEVWFLCRDRKVSLVATRPTLKYWGPADVLAEIVPLIRRHKVALLDLVESLDGLPVADGPFIPYTPLVSPEMLREWQAELMTLFARCVRHMGWGDEAIEEMQAALYRMPVYTVWIDLVHYRELAASIEQEEAKQ
;
A
#
# COMPACT_ATOMS: atom_id res chain seq x y z
N MET A 1 16.80 -4.43 8.78
CA MET A 1 16.04 -5.15 7.75
C MET A 1 15.50 -6.45 8.36
N ASN A 2 14.18 -6.66 8.34
CA ASN A 2 13.50 -7.88 8.74
C ASN A 2 13.22 -8.78 7.51
N ALA A 3 12.68 -9.98 7.72
CA ALA A 3 12.43 -10.93 6.62
C ALA A 3 11.43 -10.42 5.58
N PHE A 4 10.43 -9.63 5.99
CA PHE A 4 9.44 -9.02 5.10
C PHE A 4 10.09 -7.97 4.20
N GLU A 5 10.90 -7.08 4.76
CA GLU A 5 11.68 -6.09 4.02
C GLU A 5 12.65 -6.75 3.02
N VAL A 6 13.30 -7.87 3.42
CA VAL A 6 14.15 -8.66 2.50
C VAL A 6 13.34 -9.30 1.38
N TRP A 7 12.16 -9.85 1.69
CA TRP A 7 11.26 -10.45 0.69
C TRP A 7 10.80 -9.40 -0.34
N PHE A 8 10.46 -8.19 0.11
CA PHE A 8 10.13 -7.07 -0.78
C PHE A 8 11.31 -6.64 -1.64
N LEU A 9 12.49 -6.46 -1.04
CA LEU A 9 13.72 -6.12 -1.76
C LEU A 9 14.03 -7.14 -2.87
N CYS A 10 13.85 -8.44 -2.58
CA CYS A 10 14.00 -9.48 -3.60
C CYS A 10 13.05 -9.23 -4.77
N ARG A 11 11.76 -9.00 -4.51
CA ARG A 11 10.76 -8.78 -5.56
C ARG A 11 11.02 -7.51 -6.38
N ASP A 12 11.33 -6.40 -5.71
CA ASP A 12 11.69 -5.12 -6.35
C ASP A 12 12.85 -5.29 -7.34
N ARG A 13 13.86 -6.07 -6.92
CA ARG A 13 15.05 -6.37 -7.73
C ARG A 13 14.90 -7.60 -8.63
N LYS A 14 13.66 -8.06 -8.87
CA LYS A 14 13.35 -9.20 -9.75
C LYS A 14 14.01 -10.52 -9.35
N VAL A 15 14.22 -10.71 -8.05
CA VAL A 15 14.63 -11.98 -7.43
C VAL A 15 13.40 -12.70 -6.90
N SER A 16 13.15 -13.90 -7.41
CA SER A 16 12.09 -14.78 -6.95
C SER A 16 12.58 -15.65 -5.80
N LEU A 17 11.71 -15.90 -4.82
CA LEU A 17 11.94 -16.82 -3.70
C LEU A 17 10.87 -17.91 -3.71
N VAL A 18 11.26 -19.17 -3.51
CA VAL A 18 10.35 -20.30 -3.35
C VAL A 18 10.75 -21.12 -2.13
N ALA A 19 9.80 -21.32 -1.22
CA ALA A 19 9.98 -22.22 -0.10
C ALA A 19 9.84 -23.68 -0.57
N THR A 20 10.82 -24.50 -0.23
CA THR A 20 10.80 -25.95 -0.42
C THR A 20 11.49 -26.55 0.78
N ARG A 21 10.79 -26.66 1.92
CA ARG A 21 11.41 -27.06 3.19
C ARG A 21 12.31 -28.29 3.04
N PRO A 22 13.53 -28.27 3.63
CA PRO A 22 14.12 -27.22 4.49
C PRO A 22 14.89 -26.13 3.73
N THR A 23 14.66 -26.01 2.43
CA THR A 23 15.42 -25.14 1.51
C THR A 23 14.60 -23.96 1.03
N LEU A 24 15.27 -22.82 0.84
CA LEU A 24 14.70 -21.65 0.18
C LEU A 24 15.41 -21.51 -1.16
N LYS A 25 14.69 -21.76 -2.25
CA LYS A 25 15.20 -21.60 -3.62
C LYS A 25 15.03 -20.14 -4.03
N TYR A 26 15.97 -19.65 -4.84
CA TYR A 26 15.92 -18.28 -5.34
C TYR A 26 16.60 -18.17 -6.70
N TRP A 27 16.12 -17.26 -7.54
CA TRP A 27 16.67 -16.97 -8.87
C TRP A 27 16.36 -15.52 -9.26
N GLY A 28 17.18 -14.95 -10.14
CA GLY A 28 17.08 -13.54 -10.57
C GLY A 28 18.34 -13.11 -11.34
N PRO A 29 18.49 -11.81 -11.64
CA PRO A 29 19.68 -11.26 -12.28
C PRO A 29 20.96 -11.54 -11.47
N ALA A 30 22.04 -11.95 -12.13
CA ALA A 30 23.25 -12.45 -11.46
C ALA A 30 23.99 -11.36 -10.65
N ASP A 31 24.03 -10.14 -11.18
CA ASP A 31 24.56 -8.95 -10.53
C ASP A 31 23.80 -8.60 -9.24
N VAL A 32 22.47 -8.72 -9.29
CA VAL A 32 21.59 -8.49 -8.14
C VAL A 32 21.71 -9.62 -7.10
N LEU A 33 21.77 -10.88 -7.54
CA LEU A 33 21.87 -12.02 -6.62
C LEU A 33 23.12 -11.95 -5.76
N ALA A 34 24.25 -11.50 -6.31
CA ALA A 34 25.48 -11.31 -5.55
C ALA A 34 25.31 -10.33 -4.36
N GLU A 35 24.51 -9.28 -4.54
CA GLU A 35 24.18 -8.28 -3.52
C GLU A 35 23.19 -8.82 -2.48
N ILE A 36 22.15 -9.54 -2.91
CA ILE A 36 20.98 -9.89 -2.07
C ILE A 36 21.16 -11.22 -1.32
N VAL A 37 21.93 -12.17 -1.84
CA VAL A 37 22.11 -13.50 -1.21
C VAL A 37 22.58 -13.44 0.25
N PRO A 38 23.51 -12.56 0.68
CA PRO A 38 23.86 -12.42 2.09
C PRO A 38 22.67 -12.08 2.98
N LEU A 39 21.75 -11.23 2.51
CA LEU A 39 20.52 -10.85 3.23
C LEU A 39 19.56 -12.05 3.32
N ILE A 40 19.36 -12.76 2.20
CA ILE A 40 18.54 -13.99 2.18
C ILE A 40 19.07 -15.01 3.19
N ARG A 41 20.39 -15.23 3.23
CA ARG A 41 21.02 -16.19 4.15
C ARG A 41 20.84 -15.80 5.60
N ARG A 42 21.01 -14.51 5.94
CA ARG A 42 20.83 -13.98 7.30
C ARG A 42 19.41 -14.20 7.82
N HIS A 43 18.40 -14.13 6.95
CA HIS A 43 16.99 -14.22 7.31
C HIS A 43 16.33 -15.55 6.90
N LYS A 44 17.11 -16.57 6.54
CA LYS A 44 16.61 -17.80 5.90
C LYS A 44 15.41 -18.45 6.60
N VAL A 45 15.45 -18.62 7.92
CA VAL A 45 14.37 -19.28 8.68
C VAL A 45 13.08 -18.47 8.61
N ALA A 46 13.16 -17.18 8.94
CA ALA A 46 12.00 -16.30 8.88
C ALA A 46 11.48 -16.10 7.44
N LEU A 47 12.34 -16.15 6.43
CA LEU A 47 11.95 -16.12 5.02
C LEU A 47 11.26 -17.41 4.58
N LEU A 48 11.65 -18.57 5.11
CA LEU A 48 10.94 -19.82 4.86
C LEU A 48 9.51 -19.75 5.37
N ASP A 49 9.35 -19.34 6.64
CA ASP A 49 8.02 -19.21 7.25
C ASP A 49 7.17 -18.17 6.51
N LEU A 50 7.76 -17.03 6.15
CA LEU A 50 7.09 -15.98 5.39
C LEU A 50 6.66 -16.45 4.00
N VAL A 51 7.57 -17.03 3.20
CA VAL A 51 7.26 -17.42 1.83
C VAL A 51 6.20 -18.53 1.80
N GLU A 52 6.23 -19.47 2.75
CA GLU A 52 5.16 -20.48 2.88
C GLU A 52 3.82 -19.87 3.28
N SER A 53 3.81 -18.90 4.20
CA SER A 53 2.56 -18.21 4.59
C SER A 53 1.91 -17.42 3.45
N LEU A 54 2.70 -17.09 2.41
CA LEU A 54 2.27 -16.37 1.22
C LEU A 54 1.95 -17.29 0.04
N ASP A 55 2.23 -18.59 0.16
CA ASP A 55 1.99 -19.58 -0.88
C ASP A 55 0.48 -19.80 -1.06
N GLY A 56 0.02 -19.86 -2.32
CA GLY A 56 -1.41 -19.97 -2.66
C GLY A 56 -2.26 -18.71 -2.42
N LEU A 57 -1.70 -17.63 -1.84
CA LEU A 57 -2.36 -16.34 -1.84
C LEU A 57 -2.30 -15.70 -3.24
N PRO A 58 -3.21 -14.77 -3.60
CA PRO A 58 -3.20 -14.06 -4.89
C PRO A 58 -1.89 -13.27 -5.20
N VAL A 59 -0.93 -13.26 -4.27
CA VAL A 59 0.42 -12.71 -4.43
C VAL A 59 1.44 -13.70 -5.03
N ALA A 60 1.07 -14.98 -5.18
CA ALA A 60 1.93 -16.09 -5.62
C ALA A 60 2.23 -16.07 -7.13
N ASP A 61 1.22 -15.83 -7.98
CA ASP A 61 1.36 -15.87 -9.46
C ASP A 61 1.71 -14.51 -10.10
N GLY A 62 1.70 -13.43 -9.30
CA GLY A 62 1.96 -12.05 -9.73
C GLY A 62 0.76 -11.35 -10.41
N PRO A 63 0.71 -10.01 -10.41
CA PRO A 63 1.72 -9.06 -9.93
C PRO A 63 1.46 -8.69 -8.45
N PHE A 64 2.46 -8.30 -7.67
CA PHE A 64 2.48 -6.95 -7.09
C PHE A 64 1.24 -6.14 -7.49
N ILE A 65 0.30 -5.85 -6.60
CA ILE A 65 -0.71 -4.83 -6.93
C ILE A 65 0.07 -3.52 -7.01
N PRO A 66 0.38 -2.98 -8.21
CA PRO A 66 1.25 -1.81 -8.36
C PRO A 66 0.59 -0.54 -7.81
N TYR A 67 -0.69 -0.67 -7.45
CA TYR A 67 -1.56 0.40 -6.96
C TYR A 67 -1.71 0.43 -5.45
N THR A 68 -1.11 -0.51 -4.70
CA THR A 68 -1.04 -0.37 -3.24
C THR A 68 0.30 0.23 -2.87
N PRO A 69 0.38 1.55 -2.60
CA PRO A 69 1.58 2.17 -2.08
C PRO A 69 2.06 1.43 -0.82
N LEU A 70 3.37 1.48 -0.57
CA LEU A 70 3.97 0.94 0.64
C LEU A 70 3.57 1.83 1.82
N VAL A 71 2.39 1.59 2.38
CA VAL A 71 1.79 2.44 3.40
C VAL A 71 1.97 1.81 4.76
N SER A 72 2.66 2.52 5.66
CA SER A 72 2.70 2.15 7.07
C SER A 72 1.33 2.40 7.72
N PRO A 73 0.98 1.71 8.82
CA PRO A 73 -0.26 2.00 9.54
C PRO A 73 -0.42 3.46 9.98
N GLU A 74 0.70 4.15 10.23
CA GLU A 74 0.72 5.58 10.56
C GLU A 74 0.35 6.44 9.35
N MET A 75 0.98 6.19 8.21
CA MET A 75 0.67 6.89 6.97
C MET A 75 -0.77 6.65 6.51
N LEU A 76 -1.32 5.45 6.72
CA LEU A 76 -2.73 5.18 6.41
C LEU A 76 -3.67 6.03 7.29
N ARG A 77 -3.36 6.18 8.58
CA ARG A 77 -4.15 7.02 9.49
C ARG A 77 -4.10 8.49 9.10
N GLU A 78 -2.93 8.97 8.69
CA GLU A 78 -2.77 10.34 8.17
C GLU A 78 -3.62 10.56 6.91
N TRP A 79 -3.57 9.62 5.96
CA TRP A 79 -4.38 9.69 4.75
C TRP A 79 -5.86 9.64 5.03
N GLN A 80 -6.29 8.79 5.96
CA GLN A 80 -7.69 8.71 6.37
C GLN A 80 -8.16 10.03 7.01
N ALA A 81 -7.37 10.61 7.92
CA ALA A 81 -7.70 11.88 8.56
C ALA A 81 -7.78 13.05 7.56
N GLU A 82 -6.84 13.09 6.61
CA GLU A 82 -6.83 14.08 5.54
C GLU A 82 -8.03 13.91 4.61
N LEU A 83 -8.28 12.68 4.15
CA LEU A 83 -9.43 12.34 3.30
C LEU A 83 -10.74 12.76 3.95
N MET A 84 -10.93 12.47 5.24
CA MET A 84 -12.15 12.86 5.96
C MET A 84 -12.36 14.38 5.97
N THR A 85 -11.28 15.13 6.17
CA THR A 85 -11.30 16.60 6.21
C THR A 85 -11.62 17.18 4.83
N LEU A 86 -10.97 16.69 3.78
CA LEU A 86 -11.18 17.12 2.40
C LEU A 86 -12.59 16.77 1.92
N PHE A 87 -13.04 15.54 2.18
CA PHE A 87 -14.40 15.08 1.87
C PHE A 87 -15.43 16.01 2.53
N ALA A 88 -15.36 16.20 3.86
CA ALA A 88 -16.30 17.03 4.60
C ALA A 88 -16.37 18.47 4.07
N ARG A 89 -15.23 19.06 3.66
CA ARG A 89 -15.20 20.37 3.00
C ARG A 89 -15.91 20.34 1.65
N CYS A 90 -15.53 19.41 0.78
CA CYS A 90 -16.06 19.35 -0.59
C CYS A 90 -17.57 19.09 -0.60
N VAL A 91 -18.06 18.15 0.22
CA VAL A 91 -19.49 17.82 0.27
C VAL A 91 -20.33 18.95 0.83
N ARG A 92 -19.84 19.71 1.82
CA ARG A 92 -20.50 20.93 2.30
C ARG A 92 -20.58 22.00 1.21
N HIS A 93 -19.49 22.19 0.45
CA HIS A 93 -19.49 23.11 -0.68
C HIS A 93 -20.50 22.70 -1.77
N MET A 94 -20.63 21.39 -2.03
CA MET A 94 -21.64 20.84 -2.95
C MET A 94 -23.07 20.82 -2.38
N GLY A 95 -23.29 21.27 -1.14
CA GLY A 95 -24.59 21.30 -0.49
C GLY A 95 -25.13 19.91 -0.08
N TRP A 96 -24.25 18.93 0.05
CA TRP A 96 -24.63 17.62 0.58
C TRP A 96 -24.83 17.74 2.10
N GLY A 97 -25.84 17.04 2.63
CA GLY A 97 -26.14 17.04 4.06
C GLY A 97 -25.07 16.33 4.89
N ASP A 98 -25.10 16.54 6.21
CA ASP A 98 -24.16 15.92 7.15
C ASP A 98 -24.24 14.37 7.16
N GLU A 99 -25.36 13.79 6.70
CA GLU A 99 -25.53 12.34 6.55
C GLU A 99 -24.43 11.73 5.66
N ALA A 100 -24.03 12.40 4.57
CA ALA A 100 -22.96 11.92 3.70
C ALA A 100 -21.59 11.88 4.43
N ILE A 101 -21.36 12.83 5.34
CA ILE A 101 -20.15 12.90 6.18
C ILE A 101 -20.16 11.74 7.18
N GLU A 102 -21.30 11.48 7.82
CA GLU A 102 -21.44 10.36 8.76
C GLU A 102 -21.24 9.00 8.08
N GLU A 103 -21.82 8.80 6.89
CA GLU A 103 -21.64 7.58 6.10
C GLU A 103 -20.17 7.36 5.72
N MET A 104 -19.50 8.40 5.25
CA MET A 104 -18.08 8.33 4.91
C MET A 104 -17.23 8.01 6.15
N GLN A 105 -17.50 8.65 7.28
CA GLN A 105 -16.79 8.39 8.54
C GLN A 105 -16.96 6.92 8.99
N ALA A 106 -18.16 6.36 8.84
CA ALA A 106 -18.42 4.96 9.16
C ALA A 106 -17.70 3.98 8.21
N ALA A 107 -17.49 4.37 6.94
CA ALA A 107 -16.84 3.55 5.94
C ALA A 107 -15.30 3.66 5.95
N LEU A 108 -14.75 4.80 6.33
CA LEU A 108 -13.34 5.16 6.11
C LEU A 108 -12.32 4.14 6.64
N TYR A 109 -12.55 3.63 7.86
CA TYR A 109 -11.60 2.71 8.50
C TYR A 109 -11.63 1.29 7.92
N ARG A 110 -12.66 0.95 7.15
CA ARG A 110 -12.81 -0.34 6.48
C ARG A 110 -12.56 -0.26 4.98
N MET A 111 -12.24 0.94 4.46
CA MET A 111 -11.90 1.11 3.05
C MET A 111 -10.56 0.40 2.75
N PRO A 112 -10.47 -0.27 1.59
CA PRO A 112 -9.18 -0.73 1.09
C PRO A 112 -8.20 0.44 0.95
N VAL A 113 -6.92 0.20 1.23
CA VAL A 113 -5.85 1.22 1.16
C VAL A 113 -5.81 1.91 -0.21
N TYR A 114 -6.01 1.16 -1.29
CA TYR A 114 -6.04 1.72 -2.65
C TYR A 114 -7.21 2.69 -2.85
N THR A 115 -8.37 2.42 -2.24
CA THR A 115 -9.54 3.30 -2.32
C THR A 115 -9.28 4.59 -1.57
N VAL A 116 -8.71 4.52 -0.36
CA VAL A 116 -8.29 5.70 0.41
C VAL A 116 -7.35 6.58 -0.41
N TRP A 117 -6.39 5.98 -1.11
CA TRP A 117 -5.44 6.73 -1.94
C TRP A 117 -6.09 7.42 -3.15
N ILE A 118 -6.92 6.70 -3.91
CA ILE A 118 -7.62 7.26 -5.09
C ILE A 118 -8.53 8.42 -4.67
N ASP A 119 -9.32 8.23 -3.61
CA ASP A 119 -10.23 9.26 -3.13
C ASP A 119 -9.47 10.46 -2.59
N LEU A 120 -8.34 10.24 -1.91
CA LEU A 120 -7.49 11.34 -1.43
C LEU A 120 -6.96 12.19 -2.59
N VAL A 121 -6.53 11.58 -3.70
CA VAL A 121 -6.12 12.33 -4.90
C VAL A 121 -7.30 13.13 -5.46
N HIS A 122 -8.46 12.50 -5.63
CA HIS A 122 -9.65 13.14 -6.16
C HIS A 122 -10.10 14.36 -5.33
N TYR A 123 -10.21 14.19 -4.00
CA TYR A 123 -10.68 15.27 -3.13
C TYR A 123 -9.65 16.38 -2.92
N ARG A 124 -8.35 16.13 -3.08
CA ARG A 124 -7.34 17.19 -3.16
C ARG A 124 -7.54 18.08 -4.38
N GLU A 125 -7.76 17.47 -5.55
CA GLU A 125 -8.01 18.20 -6.80
C GLU A 125 -9.32 19.00 -6.72
N LEU A 126 -10.37 18.40 -6.16
CA LEU A 126 -11.65 19.07 -5.96
C LEU A 126 -11.53 20.25 -4.98
N ALA A 127 -10.85 20.06 -3.84
CA ALA A 127 -10.62 21.14 -2.88
C ALA A 127 -9.82 22.30 -3.48
N ALA A 128 -8.78 22.00 -4.28
CA ALA A 128 -8.01 23.03 -4.98
C ALA A 128 -8.87 23.78 -6.01
N SER A 129 -9.80 23.09 -6.68
CA SER A 129 -10.74 23.73 -7.62
C SER A 129 -11.70 24.67 -6.88
N ILE A 130 -12.24 24.23 -5.74
CA ILE A 130 -13.08 25.06 -4.86
C ILE A 130 -12.31 26.31 -4.39
N GLU A 131 -11.06 26.17 -3.95
CA GLU A 131 -10.22 27.31 -3.53
C GLU A 131 -10.03 28.33 -4.65
N GLN A 132 -9.83 27.87 -5.89
CA GLN A 132 -9.69 28.74 -7.05
C GLN A 132 -10.97 29.47 -7.41
N GLU A 133 -12.13 28.86 -7.17
CA GLU A 133 -13.44 29.49 -7.37
C GLU A 133 -13.71 30.54 -6.28
N GLU A 134 -13.46 30.20 -5.01
CA GLU A 134 -13.58 31.11 -3.87
C GLU A 134 -12.67 32.34 -4.02
N ALA A 135 -11.46 32.18 -4.55
CA ALA A 135 -10.51 33.28 -4.77
C ALA A 135 -10.90 34.24 -5.91
N LYS A 136 -11.85 33.86 -6.77
CA LYS A 136 -12.35 34.70 -7.88
C LYS A 136 -13.59 35.52 -7.52
N GLN A 137 -14.22 35.22 -6.38
CA GLN A 137 -15.39 35.94 -5.86
C GLN A 137 -14.97 37.11 -4.97
#